data_AF-A0A9W8R1X7-F1
#
_entry.id   AF-A0A9W8R1X7-F1
#
_cell.length_a   1.000
_cell.length_b   1.000
_cell.length_c   1.000
_cell.angle_alpha   90.00
_cell.angle_beta   90.00
_cell.angle_gamma   90.00
#
_symmetry.space_group_name_H-M   'P 1'
#
loop_
_entity.id
_entity.type
_entity.pdbx_description
1 polymer ?
#
loop_
_entity_poly.entity_id
_entity_poly.type
_entity_poly.pdbx_seq_one_letter_code
_entity_poly.pdbx_strand_id
1 'polypeptide(L)'
;MLNTLNELQNTVEGYEKLVKKETGIKAPTWMHWEQDAKDLNNLGQQGLNMASKIVNHVIMPDLHALPAEPAENASDIEKLAWELIEDAIPKRPEETWGKTAQEQLKAFTGVLKLLPTTQ
;
A
#
# COMPACT_ATOMS: atom_id res chain seq x y z
N MET A 1 16.53 43.35 -32.31
CA MET A 1 16.30 43.63 -30.88
C MET A 1 14.97 44.32 -30.61
N LEU A 2 14.54 45.32 -31.39
CA LEU A 2 13.22 45.96 -31.20
C LEU A 2 12.03 45.02 -31.51
N ASN A 3 12.10 44.23 -32.59
CA ASN A 3 11.02 43.31 -32.97
C ASN A 3 10.77 42.20 -31.93
N THR A 4 11.84 41.65 -31.37
CA THR A 4 11.77 40.59 -30.34
C THR A 4 11.16 41.10 -29.03
N LEU A 5 11.35 42.39 -28.72
CA LEU A 5 10.77 43.01 -27.53
C LEU A 5 9.26 43.24 -27.71
N ASN A 6 8.85 43.68 -28.90
CA ASN A 6 7.44 43.84 -29.26
C ASN A 6 6.70 42.50 -29.32
N GLU A 7 7.35 41.45 -29.82
CA GLU A 7 6.78 40.09 -29.83
C GLU A 7 6.56 39.57 -28.41
N LEU A 8 7.54 39.75 -27.52
CA LEU A 8 7.40 39.39 -26.11
C LEU A 8 6.23 40.16 -25.46
N GLN A 9 6.14 41.47 -25.71
CA GLN A 9 5.10 42.33 -25.14
C GLN A 9 3.71 41.93 -25.61
N ASN A 10 3.54 41.63 -26.90
CA ASN A 10 2.27 41.11 -27.45
C ASN A 10 1.91 39.74 -26.86
N THR A 11 2.90 38.89 -26.61
CA THR A 11 2.69 37.57 -26.01
C THR A 11 2.23 37.71 -24.55
N VAL A 12 2.88 38.60 -23.78
CA VAL A 12 2.51 38.90 -22.39
C VAL A 12 1.09 39.49 -22.31
N GLU A 13 0.74 40.43 -23.20
CA GLU A 13 -0.63 40.97 -23.27
C GLU A 13 -1.66 39.90 -23.65
N GLY A 14 -1.30 38.97 -24.54
CA GLY A 14 -2.14 37.82 -24.89
C GLY A 14 -2.38 36.89 -23.69
N TYR A 15 -1.32 36.58 -22.93
CA TYR A 15 -1.44 35.80 -21.70
C TYR A 15 -2.27 36.51 -20.64
N GLU A 16 -2.08 37.81 -20.42
CA GLU A 16 -2.90 38.57 -19.47
C GLU A 16 -4.39 38.54 -19.84
N LYS A 17 -4.71 38.68 -21.13
CA LYS A 17 -6.11 38.61 -21.60
C LYS A 17 -6.70 37.21 -21.42
N LEU A 18 -5.91 36.16 -21.58
CA LEU A 18 -6.34 34.78 -21.34
C LEU A 18 -6.52 34.46 -19.86
N VAL A 19 -5.64 34.97 -19.00
CA VAL A 19 -5.73 34.81 -17.53
C VAL A 19 -6.93 35.58 -16.96
N LYS A 20 -7.20 36.79 -17.49
CA LYS A 20 -8.36 37.61 -17.09
C LYS A 20 -9.68 37.13 -17.68
N LYS A 21 -9.65 36.19 -18.64
CA LYS A 21 -10.87 35.57 -19.17
C LYS A 21 -11.40 34.61 -18.13
N GLU A 22 -12.64 34.83 -17.71
CA GLU A 22 -13.33 33.96 -16.76
C GLU A 22 -13.40 32.53 -17.35
N THR A 23 -12.55 31.64 -16.84
CA THR A 23 -12.31 30.32 -17.44
C THR A 23 -13.43 29.33 -17.15
N GLY A 24 -14.47 29.73 -16.40
CA GLY A 24 -15.52 28.83 -15.92
C GLY A 24 -15.00 27.74 -14.98
N ILE A 25 -13.71 27.77 -14.62
CA ILE A 25 -13.06 26.85 -13.70
C ILE A 25 -13.56 27.21 -12.31
N LYS A 26 -14.59 26.50 -11.86
CA LYS A 26 -15.03 26.55 -10.47
C LYS A 26 -13.91 26.01 -9.60
N ALA A 27 -13.60 26.72 -8.51
CA ALA A 27 -12.75 26.18 -7.46
C ALA A 27 -13.29 24.79 -7.08
N PRO A 28 -12.41 23.78 -6.91
CA PRO A 28 -12.84 22.45 -6.53
C PRO A 28 -13.75 22.53 -5.31
N THR A 29 -14.87 21.82 -5.33
CA THR A 29 -15.77 21.77 -4.18
C THR A 29 -14.97 21.15 -3.03
N TRP A 30 -14.57 21.96 -2.05
CA TRP A 30 -13.79 21.53 -0.87
C TRP A 30 -14.39 20.30 -0.18
N MET A 31 -15.71 20.12 -0.31
CA MET A 31 -16.47 18.98 0.19
C MET A 31 -16.02 17.62 -0.38
N HIS A 32 -15.53 17.57 -1.62
CA HIS A 32 -15.01 16.31 -2.20
C HIS A 32 -13.65 15.94 -1.61
N TRP A 33 -12.79 16.93 -1.35
CA TRP A 33 -11.47 16.69 -0.73
C TRP A 33 -11.57 16.16 0.71
N GLU A 34 -12.59 16.55 1.46
CA GLU A 34 -12.85 16.02 2.80
C GLU A 34 -13.25 14.54 2.76
N GLN A 35 -14.07 14.16 1.78
CA GLN A 35 -14.41 12.76 1.52
C GLN A 35 -13.18 11.97 1.08
N ASP A 36 -12.40 12.49 0.13
CA ASP A 36 -11.19 11.85 -0.36
C ASP A 36 -10.19 11.61 0.80
N ALA A 37 -10.02 12.59 1.69
CA ALA A 37 -9.17 12.43 2.87
C ALA A 37 -9.67 11.32 3.80
N LYS A 38 -10.98 11.19 3.99
CA LYS A 38 -11.59 10.14 4.80
C LYS A 38 -11.43 8.77 4.16
N ASP A 39 -11.63 8.67 2.85
CA ASP A 39 -11.51 7.43 2.11
C ASP A 39 -10.05 6.95 2.04
N LEU A 40 -9.09 7.86 1.88
CA LEU A 40 -7.66 7.58 1.99
C LEU A 40 -7.26 7.11 3.39
N ASN A 41 -7.80 7.71 4.44
CA ASN A 41 -7.54 7.25 5.80
C ASN A 41 -8.12 5.85 6.04
N ASN A 42 -9.31 5.56 5.50
CA ASN A 42 -9.92 4.24 5.59
C ASN A 42 -9.10 3.19 4.81
N LEU A 43 -8.62 3.54 3.61
CA LEU A 43 -7.70 2.71 2.82
C LEU A 43 -6.43 2.39 3.61
N GLY A 44 -5.82 3.39 4.23
CA GLY A 44 -4.62 3.21 5.05
C GLY A 44 -4.85 2.28 6.24
N GLN A 45 -6.00 2.41 6.92
CA GLN A 45 -6.35 1.53 8.04
C GLN A 45 -6.59 0.09 7.62
N GLN A 46 -7.33 -0.12 6.52
CA GLN A 46 -7.56 -1.45 5.96
C GLN A 46 -6.24 -2.09 5.52
N GLY A 47 -5.37 -1.31 4.87
CA GLY A 47 -4.09 -1.81 4.44
C GLY A 47 -3.15 -2.14 5.60
N LEU A 48 -3.10 -1.31 6.64
CA LEU A 48 -2.35 -1.61 7.87
C LEU A 48 -2.84 -2.89 8.55
N ASN A 49 -4.15 -3.13 8.57
CA ASN A 49 -4.72 -4.34 9.14
C ASN A 49 -4.29 -5.59 8.35
N MET A 50 -4.36 -5.53 7.02
CA MET A 50 -3.89 -6.62 6.14
C MET A 50 -2.37 -6.85 6.27
N ALA A 51 -1.57 -5.78 6.28
CA ALA A 51 -0.12 -5.86 6.47
C ALA A 51 0.25 -6.46 7.84
N SER A 52 -0.47 -6.10 8.91
CA SER A 52 -0.28 -6.69 10.24
C SER A 52 -0.52 -8.21 10.22
N LYS A 53 -1.56 -8.68 9.52
CA LYS A 53 -1.80 -10.12 9.34
C LYS A 53 -0.65 -10.82 8.61
N ILE A 54 -0.08 -10.18 7.58
CA ILE A 54 1.08 -10.71 6.85
C ILE A 54 2.29 -10.81 7.78
N VAL A 55 2.62 -9.74 8.52
CA VAL A 55 3.75 -9.76 9.47
C VAL A 55 3.58 -10.85 10.52
N ASN A 56 2.37 -10.99 11.07
CA ASN A 56 2.07 -12.04 12.04
C ASN A 56 2.23 -13.44 11.44
N HIS A 57 1.84 -13.65 10.18
CA HIS A 57 2.08 -14.90 9.47
C HIS A 57 3.57 -15.17 9.22
N VAL A 58 4.34 -14.15 8.81
CA VAL A 58 5.78 -14.29 8.57
C VAL A 58 6.53 -14.71 9.85
N ILE A 59 6.08 -14.24 11.01
CA ILE A 59 6.66 -14.59 12.31
C ILE A 59 6.12 -15.93 12.83
N MET A 60 4.81 -16.16 12.74
CA MET A 60 4.12 -17.35 13.27
C MET A 60 3.19 -17.97 12.21
N PRO A 61 3.75 -18.69 11.21
CA PRO A 61 3.00 -19.13 10.04
C PRO A 61 1.92 -20.17 10.34
N ASP A 62 2.06 -20.96 11.40
CA ASP A 62 1.09 -21.99 11.79
C ASP A 62 -0.06 -21.45 12.66
N LEU A 63 0.09 -20.26 13.26
CA LEU A 63 -0.90 -19.67 14.17
C LEU A 63 -1.77 -18.62 13.49
N HIS A 64 -1.22 -17.92 12.50
CA HIS A 64 -1.89 -16.83 11.80
C HIS A 64 -1.99 -17.16 10.32
N ALA A 65 -3.19 -17.08 9.75
CA ALA A 65 -3.38 -17.21 8.31
C ALA A 65 -3.01 -15.91 7.59
N LEU A 66 -2.56 -16.03 6.34
CA LEU A 66 -2.44 -14.89 5.44
C LEU A 66 -3.81 -14.25 5.19
N PRO A 67 -3.87 -12.93 4.96
CA PRO A 67 -5.09 -12.30 4.49
C PRO A 67 -5.48 -12.90 3.12
N ALA A 68 -6.79 -13.07 2.91
CA ALA A 68 -7.34 -13.59 1.67
C ALA A 68 -7.77 -12.45 0.75
N GLU A 69 -7.81 -12.73 -0.54
CA GLU A 69 -8.32 -11.81 -1.55
C GLU A 69 -9.76 -11.39 -1.20
N PRO A 70 -10.08 -10.08 -1.27
CA PRO A 70 -11.43 -9.59 -1.04
C PRO A 70 -12.43 -10.22 -2.02
N ALA A 71 -13.65 -10.51 -1.54
CA ALA A 71 -14.71 -11.04 -2.39
C ALA A 71 -15.09 -10.05 -3.52
N GLU A 72 -15.71 -10.54 -4.60
CA GLU A 72 -16.14 -9.68 -5.72
C GLU A 72 -17.10 -8.55 -5.29
N ASN A 73 -17.87 -8.78 -4.23
CA ASN A 73 -18.78 -7.80 -3.62
C ASN A 73 -18.14 -6.93 -2.52
N ALA A 74 -16.83 -7.05 -2.29
CA ALA A 74 -16.10 -6.24 -1.33
C ALA A 74 -16.06 -4.77 -1.77
N SER A 75 -15.85 -3.88 -0.79
CA SER A 75 -15.72 -2.44 -1.04
C SER A 75 -14.54 -2.14 -1.95
N ASP A 76 -14.68 -1.14 -2.81
CA ASP A 76 -13.59 -0.67 -3.69
C ASP A 76 -12.34 -0.28 -2.88
N ILE A 77 -12.51 0.26 -1.67
CA ILE A 77 -11.41 0.59 -0.75
C ILE A 77 -10.68 -0.68 -0.28
N GLU A 78 -11.42 -1.77 -0.06
CA GLU A 78 -10.84 -3.04 0.39
C GLU A 78 -10.08 -3.72 -0.75
N LYS A 79 -10.58 -3.63 -2.00
CA LYS A 79 -9.89 -4.10 -3.20
C LYS A 79 -8.61 -3.32 -3.46
N LEU A 80 -8.66 -1.99 -3.35
CA LEU A 80 -7.47 -1.13 -3.47
C LEU A 80 -6.46 -1.39 -2.35
N ALA A 81 -6.93 -1.65 -1.12
CA ALA A 81 -6.05 -2.03 -0.03
C ALA A 81 -5.37 -3.38 -0.33
N TRP A 82 -6.09 -4.33 -0.92
CA TRP A 82 -5.52 -5.62 -1.34
C TRP A 82 -4.48 -5.46 -2.44
N GLU A 83 -4.79 -4.73 -3.51
CA GLU A 83 -3.85 -4.44 -4.61
C GLU A 83 -2.55 -3.79 -4.12
N LEU A 84 -2.62 -2.98 -3.06
CA LEU A 84 -1.43 -2.34 -2.50
C LEU A 84 -0.46 -3.33 -1.81
N ILE A 85 -0.95 -4.49 -1.37
CA ILE A 85 -0.24 -5.38 -0.43
C ILE A 85 -0.09 -6.80 -0.98
N GLU A 86 -0.82 -7.16 -2.04
CA GLU A 86 -0.74 -8.50 -2.65
C GLU A 86 0.69 -8.90 -3.02
N ASP A 87 1.49 -7.94 -3.49
CA ASP A 87 2.90 -8.14 -3.85
C ASP A 87 3.80 -8.41 -2.63
N ALA A 88 3.37 -7.99 -1.44
CA ALA A 88 4.10 -8.19 -0.19
C ALA A 88 3.75 -9.53 0.48
N ILE A 89 2.77 -10.28 -0.03
CA ILE A 89 2.39 -11.58 0.51
C ILE A 89 3.46 -12.63 0.14
N PRO A 90 4.03 -13.37 1.12
CA PRO A 90 4.99 -14.43 0.85
C PRO A 90 4.38 -15.49 -0.07
N LYS A 91 5.06 -15.80 -1.18
CA LYS A 91 4.57 -16.75 -2.18
C LYS A 91 4.97 -18.18 -1.83
N ARG A 92 6.03 -18.34 -1.04
CA ARG A 92 6.48 -19.64 -0.55
C ARG A 92 6.70 -19.61 0.96
N PRO A 93 6.35 -20.71 1.67
CA PRO A 93 6.52 -20.78 3.12
C PRO A 93 8.00 -20.69 3.55
N GLU A 94 8.94 -21.18 2.73
CA GLU A 94 10.39 -21.02 2.94
C GLU A 94 10.92 -19.57 2.85
N GLU A 95 10.11 -18.61 2.37
CA GLU A 95 10.49 -17.19 2.33
C GLU A 95 10.26 -16.48 3.68
N THR A 96 9.77 -17.20 4.69
CA THR A 96 9.48 -16.64 6.02
C THR A 96 10.45 -17.15 7.07
N TRP A 97 11.04 -16.21 7.83
CA TRP A 97 11.97 -16.52 8.93
C TRP A 97 11.32 -17.41 10.00
N GLY A 98 10.01 -17.25 10.25
CA GLY A 98 9.25 -18.08 11.20
C GLY A 98 9.25 -19.55 10.83
N LYS A 99 9.11 -19.88 9.54
CA LYS A 99 9.11 -21.28 9.09
C LYS A 99 10.49 -21.92 9.22
N THR A 100 11.53 -21.20 8.81
CA THR A 100 12.92 -21.66 8.96
C THR A 100 13.28 -21.92 10.43
N ALA A 101 12.93 -21.00 11.33
CA ALA A 101 13.19 -21.15 12.75
C ALA A 101 12.46 -22.37 13.35
N GLN A 102 11.20 -22.58 12.94
CA GLN A 102 10.41 -23.74 13.37
C GLN A 102 11.04 -25.06 12.93
N GLU A 103 11.46 -25.15 11.66
CA GLU A 103 12.08 -26.37 11.11
C GLU A 103 13.39 -26.70 11.81
N GLN A 104 14.21 -25.69 12.08
CA GLN A 104 15.44 -25.85 12.87
C GLN A 104 15.14 -26.36 14.28
N LEU A 105 14.15 -25.77 14.98
CA LEU A 105 13.77 -26.21 16.32
C LEU A 105 13.27 -27.66 16.33
N LYS A 106 12.49 -28.04 15.31
CA LYS A 106 12.00 -29.42 15.14
C LYS A 106 13.16 -30.40 14.89
N ALA A 107 14.13 -30.02 14.06
CA ALA A 107 15.32 -30.81 13.80
C ALA A 107 16.15 -31.01 15.09
N PHE A 108 16.43 -29.94 15.83
CA PHE A 108 17.17 -30.02 17.10
C PHE A 108 16.43 -30.85 18.16
N THR A 109 15.12 -30.71 18.26
CA THR A 109 14.31 -31.53 19.17
C THR A 109 14.33 -33.01 18.78
N GLY A 110 14.35 -33.30 17.47
CA GLY A 110 14.52 -34.66 16.96
C GLY A 110 15.88 -35.26 17.34
N VAL A 111 16.96 -34.47 17.21
CA VAL A 111 18.31 -34.88 17.64
C VAL A 111 18.37 -35.08 19.16
N LEU A 112 17.78 -34.19 19.95
CA LEU A 112 17.72 -34.31 21.41
C LEU A 112 17.01 -35.60 21.87
N LYS A 113 15.99 -36.06 21.15
CA LYS A 113 15.30 -37.34 21.45
C LYS A 113 16.14 -38.59 21.18
N LEU A 114 17.16 -38.47 20.32
CA LEU A 114 18.06 -39.56 19.96
C LEU A 114 19.29 -39.61 20.86
N LEU A 115 19.53 -38.56 21.66
CA LEU A 115 20.58 -38.58 22.67
C LEU A 115 20.14 -39.49 23.82
N PRO A 116 21.01 -40.40 24.28
CA PRO A 116 20.70 -41.22 25.43
C PRO A 116 20.51 -40.31 26.64
N THR A 117 19.46 -40.56 27.43
CA THR A 117 19.33 -39.98 28.76
C THR A 117 20.54 -40.44 29.56
N THR A 118 21.53 -39.56 29.76
CA THR A 118 22.52 -39.76 30.82
C THR A 118 21.74 -39.87 32.13
N GLN A 119 21.95 -41.01 32.79
CA GLN A 119 21.32 -41.52 34.03
C GLN A 119 20.88 -40.46 35.03
#